data_AF-A0A954LH22-F1
#
_entry.id   AF-A0A954LH22-F1
#
_cell.length_a   1.000
_cell.length_b   1.000
_cell.length_c   1.000
_cell.angle_alpha   90.00
_cell.angle_beta   90.00
_cell.angle_gamma   90.00
#
_symmetry.space_group_name_H-M   'P 1'
#
loop_
_entity.id
_entity.type
_entity.pdbx_description
1 polymer ?
#
loop_
_entity_poly.entity_id
_entity_poly.type
_entity_poly.pdbx_seq_one_letter_code
_entity_poly.pdbx_strand_id
1 'polypeptide(L)'
;HFGLDADQPLPSDENWTGAEVRACCRLAALLDVPLVRAAQNIVPVAVTATESVARLREWASGRCLSADQPGIYTNNVTSPKTRRKIRRDPSAN
;
A
#
# COMPACT_ATOMS: atom_id res chain seq x y z
N HIS A 1 -17.19 1.18 -12.18
CA HIS A 1 -17.54 0.34 -11.03
C HIS A 1 -17.50 -1.12 -11.49
N PHE A 2 -16.87 -2.05 -10.76
CA PHE A 2 -16.64 -3.43 -11.24
C PHE A 2 -17.82 -4.41 -11.03
N GLY A 3 -18.92 -3.95 -10.43
CA GLY A 3 -20.12 -4.78 -10.24
C GLY A 3 -19.93 -5.94 -9.26
N LEU A 4 -18.92 -5.87 -8.40
CA LEU A 4 -18.60 -6.89 -7.41
C LEU A 4 -19.48 -6.73 -6.17
N ASP A 5 -19.89 -7.86 -5.60
CA ASP A 5 -20.57 -7.92 -4.30
C ASP A 5 -19.65 -7.39 -3.20
N ALA A 6 -20.17 -6.48 -2.36
CA ALA A 6 -19.43 -5.84 -1.28
C ALA A 6 -19.32 -6.73 -0.03
N ASP A 7 -20.23 -7.69 0.13
CA ASP A 7 -20.27 -8.57 1.31
C ASP A 7 -19.46 -9.87 1.12
N GLN A 8 -18.84 -10.03 -0.06
CA GLN A 8 -17.99 -11.18 -0.36
C GLN A 8 -16.70 -11.19 0.48
N PRO A 9 -16.10 -12.36 0.75
CA PRO A 9 -14.84 -12.43 1.47
C PRO A 9 -13.72 -11.69 0.73
N LEU A 10 -12.95 -10.90 1.47
CA LEU A 10 -11.80 -10.15 0.96
C LEU A 10 -10.54 -11.02 0.99
N PRO A 11 -9.70 -10.98 -0.07
CA PRO A 11 -8.39 -11.63 -0.05
C PRO A 11 -7.43 -10.90 0.91
N SER A 12 -6.38 -11.61 1.34
CA SER A 12 -5.24 -10.95 1.99
C SER A 12 -4.51 -10.11 0.95
N ASP A 13 -4.50 -8.79 1.14
CA ASP A 13 -3.89 -7.79 0.27
C ASP A 13 -2.55 -7.28 0.84
N GLU A 14 -1.92 -8.07 1.70
CA GLU A 14 -0.64 -7.71 2.31
C GLU A 14 0.42 -7.45 1.22
N ASN A 15 1.07 -6.30 1.31
CA ASN A 15 2.05 -5.80 0.33
C ASN A 15 1.49 -5.48 -1.06
N TRP A 16 0.18 -5.42 -1.23
CA TRP A 16 -0.42 -4.99 -2.49
C TRP A 16 -0.34 -3.48 -2.67
N THR A 17 -0.13 -3.08 -3.91
CA THR A 17 -0.29 -1.72 -4.39
C THR A 17 -1.72 -1.51 -4.90
N GLY A 18 -2.13 -0.25 -5.05
CA GLY A 18 -3.45 0.06 -5.63
C GLY A 18 -3.64 -0.49 -7.05
N ALA A 19 -2.54 -0.73 -7.78
CA ALA A 19 -2.59 -1.36 -9.10
C ALA A 19 -3.00 -2.84 -9.01
N GLU A 20 -2.48 -3.58 -8.03
CA GLU A 20 -2.81 -5.00 -7.80
C GLU A 20 -4.23 -5.18 -7.29
N VAL A 21 -4.70 -4.31 -6.38
CA VAL A 21 -6.10 -4.29 -5.93
C VAL A 21 -7.03 -4.10 -7.14
N ARG A 22 -6.73 -3.13 -8.01
CA ARG A 22 -7.51 -2.91 -9.23
C ARG A 22 -7.44 -4.09 -10.19
N ALA A 23 -6.27 -4.72 -10.34
CA ALA A 23 -6.08 -5.88 -11.21
C ALA A 23 -6.88 -7.08 -10.72
N CYS A 24 -6.89 -7.35 -9.40
CA CYS A 24 -7.71 -8.39 -8.78
C CYS A 24 -9.19 -8.18 -9.04
N CYS A 25 -9.72 -6.97 -8.77
CA CYS A 25 -11.12 -6.64 -9.04
C CYS A 25 -11.48 -6.81 -10.52
N ARG A 26 -10.57 -6.41 -11.43
CA ARG A 26 -10.75 -6.58 -12.87
C ARG A 26 -10.78 -8.06 -13.26
N LEU A 27 -9.92 -8.89 -12.67
CA LEU A 27 -9.83 -10.32 -12.97
C LEU A 27 -11.04 -11.09 -12.43
N ALA A 28 -11.51 -10.74 -11.22
CA ALA A 28 -12.75 -11.27 -10.66
C ALA A 28 -13.96 -11.00 -11.57
N ALA A 29 -14.10 -9.75 -12.03
CA ALA A 29 -15.18 -9.37 -12.94
C ALA A 29 -15.06 -10.03 -14.34
N LEU A 30 -13.84 -10.29 -14.82
CA LEU A 30 -13.61 -10.90 -16.13
C LEU A 30 -13.86 -12.41 -16.14
N LEU A 31 -13.45 -13.09 -15.07
CA LEU A 31 -13.56 -14.55 -14.95
C LEU A 31 -14.86 -14.99 -14.27
N ASP A 32 -15.68 -14.04 -13.79
CA ASP A 32 -16.88 -14.29 -12.99
C ASP A 32 -16.59 -15.19 -11.77
N VAL A 33 -15.54 -14.85 -11.03
CA VAL A 33 -15.11 -15.57 -9.83
C VAL A 33 -15.01 -14.64 -8.62
N PRO A 34 -15.14 -15.17 -7.39
CA PRO A 34 -14.93 -14.39 -6.18
C PRO A 34 -13.52 -13.77 -6.10
N LEU A 35 -13.39 -12.63 -5.40
CA LEU A 35 -12.12 -11.92 -5.20
C LEU A 35 -11.03 -12.82 -4.62
N VAL A 36 -11.38 -13.71 -3.69
CA VAL A 36 -10.44 -14.69 -3.10
C VAL A 36 -9.85 -15.66 -4.12
N ARG A 37 -10.62 -16.02 -5.17
CA ARG A 37 -10.13 -16.86 -6.27
C ARG A 37 -9.30 -16.05 -7.25
N ALA A 38 -9.73 -14.83 -7.55
CA ALA A 38 -8.99 -13.93 -8.41
C ALA A 38 -7.60 -13.60 -7.84
N ALA A 39 -7.51 -13.39 -6.53
CA ALA A 39 -6.27 -13.08 -5.81
C ALA A 39 -5.17 -14.15 -5.95
N GLN A 40 -5.54 -15.41 -6.21
CA GLN A 40 -4.57 -16.50 -6.44
C GLN A 40 -3.70 -16.26 -7.69
N ASN A 41 -4.15 -15.38 -8.59
CA ASN A 41 -3.45 -15.03 -9.82
C ASN A 41 -2.69 -13.70 -9.72
N ILE A 42 -2.67 -13.07 -8.54
CA ILE A 42 -1.99 -11.79 -8.32
C ILE A 42 -0.68 -12.07 -7.59
N VAL A 43 0.43 -11.63 -8.20
CA VAL A 43 1.75 -11.67 -7.58
C VAL A 43 2.19 -10.24 -7.27
N PRO A 44 2.35 -9.86 -5.99
CA PRO A 44 2.69 -8.50 -5.64
C PRO A 44 4.08 -8.08 -6.15
N VAL A 45 4.21 -6.84 -6.59
CA VAL A 45 5.46 -6.20 -6.99
C VAL A 45 6.45 -6.15 -5.84
N ALA A 46 5.94 -6.02 -4.62
CA ALA A 46 6.76 -6.05 -3.41
C ALA A 46 7.48 -7.40 -3.21
N VAL A 47 6.96 -8.49 -3.80
CA VAL A 47 7.58 -9.83 -3.79
C VAL A 47 8.48 -10.00 -5.01
N THR A 48 8.00 -9.66 -6.21
CA THR A 48 8.74 -9.90 -7.46
C THR A 48 9.92 -8.95 -7.67
N ALA A 49 9.85 -7.73 -7.15
CA ALA A 49 10.88 -6.71 -7.28
C ALA A 49 11.49 -6.34 -5.93
N THR A 50 11.47 -7.27 -4.96
CA THR A 50 11.90 -7.05 -3.57
C THR A 50 13.25 -6.33 -3.49
N GLU A 51 14.28 -6.83 -4.18
CA GLU A 51 15.65 -6.30 -4.14
C GLU A 51 15.74 -4.90 -4.74
N SER A 52 14.98 -4.65 -5.82
CA SER A 52 14.96 -3.36 -6.48
C SER A 52 14.27 -2.31 -5.62
N VAL A 53 13.16 -2.68 -4.97
CA VAL A 53 12.46 -1.83 -4.00
C VAL A 53 13.33 -1.55 -2.78
N ALA A 54 14.01 -2.56 -2.24
CA ALA A 54 14.93 -2.39 -1.12
C ALA A 54 16.06 -1.41 -1.45
N ARG A 55 16.68 -1.57 -2.63
CA ARG A 55 17.74 -0.66 -3.11
C ARG A 55 17.24 0.77 -3.29
N LEU A 56 16.03 0.94 -3.83
CA LEU A 56 15.41 2.26 -3.99
C LEU A 56 15.14 2.93 -2.64
N ARG A 57 14.62 2.18 -1.67
CA ARG A 57 14.39 2.67 -0.31
C ARG A 57 15.71 3.12 0.34
N GLU A 58 16.77 2.34 0.16
CA GLU A 58 18.09 2.73 0.67
C GLU A 58 18.60 4.01 0.01
N TRP A 59 18.53 4.09 -1.32
CA TRP A 59 18.95 5.29 -2.06
C TRP A 59 18.15 6.54 -1.67
N ALA A 60 16.85 6.40 -1.40
CA ALA A 60 15.96 7.50 -1.05
C ALA A 60 16.15 8.00 0.39
N SER A 61 16.72 7.16 1.26
CA SER A 61 16.96 7.50 2.68
C SER A 61 17.85 8.74 2.80
N GLY A 62 17.37 9.77 3.49
CA GLY A 62 18.07 11.04 3.63
C GLY A 62 18.08 11.93 2.39
N ARG A 63 17.44 11.51 1.28
CA ARG A 63 17.46 12.24 -0.01
C ARG A 63 16.08 12.68 -0.50
N CYS A 64 15.05 11.88 -0.24
CA CYS A 64 13.70 12.13 -0.74
C CYS A 64 12.76 12.62 0.38
N LEU A 65 11.62 13.22 0.01
CA LEU A 65 10.56 13.56 0.95
C LEU A 65 9.78 12.28 1.33
N SER A 66 9.44 12.14 2.61
CA SER A 66 8.59 11.04 3.08
C SER A 66 7.13 11.28 2.70
N ALA A 67 6.48 10.26 2.14
CA ALA A 67 5.05 10.32 1.79
C ALA A 67 4.15 10.11 3.03
N ASP A 68 4.62 9.33 3.99
CA ASP A 68 3.82 8.93 5.16
C ASP A 68 4.06 9.80 6.40
N GLN A 69 5.20 10.48 6.44
CA GLN A 69 5.61 11.31 7.58
C GLN A 69 6.05 12.69 7.11
N PRO A 70 5.84 13.75 7.90
CA PRO A 70 6.43 15.04 7.61
C PRO A 70 7.96 14.94 7.62
N GLY A 71 8.62 15.50 6.59
CA GLY A 71 10.07 15.60 6.50
C GLY A 71 10.72 14.58 5.57
N ILE A 72 12.04 14.42 5.69
CA ILE A 72 12.86 13.59 4.81
C ILE A 72 12.58 12.10 5.09
N TYR A 73 12.48 11.30 4.03
CA TYR A 73 12.32 9.86 4.08
C TYR A 73 13.53 9.19 4.73
N THR A 74 13.28 8.27 5.66
CA THR A 74 14.30 7.45 6.29
C THR A 74 13.91 5.98 6.15
N ASN A 75 14.86 5.15 5.72
CA ASN A 75 14.68 3.70 5.65
C ASN A 75 14.83 3.10 7.06
N ASN A 76 13.91 3.44 7.96
CA ASN A 76 14.04 3.07 9.38
C ASN A 76 13.61 1.61 9.58
N VAL A 77 14.58 0.70 9.73
CA VAL A 77 14.32 -0.75 9.87
C VAL A 77 13.68 -1.12 11.22
N THR A 78 13.45 -0.18 12.16
CA THR A 78 12.78 -0.48 13.44
C THR A 78 11.92 0.65 14.03
N SER A 79 10.64 0.30 14.25
CA SER A 79 9.72 0.72 15.35
C SER A 79 9.07 2.12 15.34
N PRO A 80 7.95 2.30 16.07
CA PRO A 80 6.57 2.34 15.57
C PRO A 80 6.03 3.76 15.36
N LYS A 81 4.88 3.85 14.68
CA LYS A 81 4.17 5.10 14.32
C LYS A 81 3.82 5.96 15.55
N THR A 82 4.60 7.00 15.82
CA THR A 82 4.13 8.15 16.61
C THR A 82 3.19 8.98 15.76
N ARG A 83 1.87 8.77 15.88
CA ARG A 83 0.87 9.69 15.29
C ARG A 83 1.02 11.07 15.95
N ARG A 84 1.36 12.09 15.16
CA ARG A 84 1.33 13.49 15.62
C ARG A 84 -0.11 13.95 15.76
N LYS A 85 -0.61 14.05 17.00
CA LYS A 85 -1.90 14.68 17.32
C LYS A 85 -1.71 16.19 17.16
N ILE A 86 -2.08 16.76 16.00
CA ILE A 86 -2.08 18.20 15.79
C ILE A 86 -3.15 18.79 16.73
N ARG A 87 -2.73 19.39 17.84
CA ARG A 87 -3.59 20.30 18.60
C ARG A 87 -3.60 21.63 17.85
N ARG A 88 -4.76 22.01 17.31
CA ARG A 88 -5.00 23.35 16.81
C ARG A 88 -5.29 24.22 18.02
N ASP A 89 -4.32 25.01 18.47
CA ASP A 89 -4.56 26.11 19.41
C ASP A 89 -4.66 27.42 18.60
N PRO A 90 -5.82 28.10 18.56
CA PRO A 90 -6.03 29.29 17.74
C PRO A 90 -5.52 30.61 18.36
N SER A 91 -4.67 30.59 19.39
CA SER A 91 -4.35 31.79 20.18
C SER A 91 -2.96 32.43 19.96
N ALA A 92 -2.28 32.17 18.84
CA ALA A 92 -0.99 32.81 18.52
C ALA A 92 -1.00 33.59 17.20
N ASN A 93 -1.85 34.62 17.12
CA ASN A 93 -1.74 35.72 16.15
C ASN A 93 -1.67 37.05 16.91
#